data_AF-A0A9E5ZQI1-F1
#
_entry.id   AF-A0A9E5ZQI1-F1
#
_cell.length_a   1.000
_cell.length_b   1.000
_cell.length_c   1.000
_cell.angle_alpha   90.00
_cell.angle_beta   90.00
_cell.angle_gamma   90.00
#
_symmetry.space_group_name_H-M   'P 1'
#
loop_
_entity.id
_entity.type
_entity.pdbx_description
1 polymer ?
#
loop_
_entity_poly.entity_id
_entity_poly.type
_entity_poly.pdbx_seq_one_letter_code
_entity_poly.pdbx_strand_id
1 'polypeptide(L)'
;MNIKYIIWVLLLTYLNLFSQEHSEISLDIPDSFSTEEYKDDLKNWRLSLYKKYDIDETKINEEIFLRTDINLYVNGKVRSHEVYQSLSKKNRYYIEASTTIIDFDHQLVGTMGVSGISSIKSKSKRIVIILAPEKNISLNGVTLDFTGKTNVDLPIFNKYSVKFKWTIND
;
A
#
# COMPACT_ATOMS: atom_id res chain seq x y z
N MET A 1 -3.25 -44.23 -32.66
CA MET A 1 -2.95 -43.17 -31.70
C MET A 1 -4.26 -42.75 -31.03
N ASN A 2 -4.38 -42.93 -29.72
CA ASN A 2 -5.67 -42.97 -29.03
C ASN A 2 -6.18 -41.54 -28.74
N ILE A 3 -7.17 -41.07 -29.50
CA ILE A 3 -7.72 -39.70 -29.46
C ILE A 3 -8.15 -39.28 -28.04
N LYS A 4 -8.54 -40.25 -27.19
CA LYS A 4 -8.92 -40.00 -25.79
C LYS A 4 -7.78 -39.44 -24.92
N TYR A 5 -6.53 -39.74 -25.23
CA TYR A 5 -5.38 -39.25 -24.45
C TYR A 5 -5.02 -37.79 -24.79
N ILE A 6 -5.26 -37.34 -26.03
CA ILE A 6 -4.95 -35.97 -26.46
C ILE A 6 -5.93 -34.97 -25.83
N ILE A 7 -7.20 -35.37 -25.67
CA ILE A 7 -8.24 -34.53 -25.05
C ILE A 7 -7.97 -34.32 -23.55
N TRP A 8 -7.46 -35.33 -22.84
CA TRP A 8 -7.12 -35.20 -21.41
C TRP A 8 -5.94 -34.27 -21.14
N VAL A 9 -4.91 -34.29 -21.99
CA VAL A 9 -3.76 -33.39 -21.85
C VAL A 9 -4.14 -31.94 -22.19
N LEU A 10 -5.04 -31.73 -23.16
CA LEU A 10 -5.56 -30.40 -23.49
C LEU A 10 -6.50 -29.82 -22.42
N LEU A 11 -7.26 -30.66 -21.70
CA LEU A 11 -8.10 -30.19 -20.58
C LEU A 11 -7.28 -29.75 -19.37
N LEU A 12 -6.15 -30.43 -19.09
CA LEU A 12 -5.24 -30.10 -17.99
C LEU A 12 -4.40 -28.85 -18.24
N THR A 13 -4.11 -28.51 -19.50
CA THR A 13 -3.46 -27.23 -19.84
C THR A 13 -4.44 -26.06 -19.87
N TYR A 14 -5.71 -26.28 -20.23
CA TYR A 14 -6.74 -25.23 -20.18
C TYR A 14 -7.12 -24.81 -18.75
N LEU A 15 -7.09 -25.73 -17.78
CA LEU A 15 -7.34 -25.39 -16.36
C LEU A 15 -6.21 -24.57 -15.71
N ASN A 16 -5.04 -24.44 -16.35
CA ASN A 16 -3.92 -23.64 -15.86
C ASN A 16 -3.78 -22.28 -16.57
N LEU A 17 -4.63 -21.93 -17.53
CA LEU A 17 -4.39 -20.77 -18.39
C LEU A 17 -5.09 -19.46 -18.01
N PHE A 18 -5.94 -19.44 -16.99
CA PHE A 18 -6.55 -18.19 -16.50
C PHE A 18 -6.83 -18.27 -14.99
N SER A 19 -5.78 -18.41 -14.18
CA SER A 19 -5.87 -17.93 -12.81
C SER A 19 -5.49 -16.46 -12.86
N GLN A 20 -6.46 -15.54 -12.95
CA GLN A 20 -6.22 -14.17 -12.48
C GLN A 20 -5.68 -14.31 -11.05
N GLU A 21 -4.43 -13.91 -10.82
CA GLU A 21 -3.87 -13.94 -9.47
C GLU A 21 -4.56 -12.83 -8.66
N HIS A 22 -5.64 -13.20 -8.00
CA HIS A 22 -6.27 -12.35 -7.00
C HIS A 22 -5.42 -12.38 -5.74
N SER A 23 -4.99 -11.21 -5.28
CA SER A 23 -4.41 -11.05 -3.95
C SER A 23 -5.43 -10.36 -3.05
N GLU A 24 -5.99 -11.10 -2.10
CA GLU A 24 -6.74 -10.56 -0.99
C GLU A 24 -5.76 -10.02 0.05
N ILE A 25 -5.88 -8.74 0.37
CA ILE A 25 -5.10 -8.06 1.38
C ILE A 25 -6.01 -7.79 2.57
N SER A 26 -5.55 -8.14 3.77
CA SER A 26 -6.20 -7.71 5.00
C SER A 26 -5.20 -7.10 5.97
N LEU A 27 -5.66 -6.04 6.63
CA LEU A 27 -4.94 -5.37 7.70
C LEU A 27 -5.86 -5.37 8.93
N ASP A 28 -5.41 -6.05 9.98
CA ASP A 28 -6.08 -6.09 11.27
C ASP A 28 -5.25 -5.26 12.26
N ILE A 29 -5.82 -4.17 12.76
CA ILE A 29 -5.19 -3.29 13.75
C ILE A 29 -5.42 -3.91 15.13
N PRO A 30 -4.38 -4.40 15.81
CA PRO A 30 -4.54 -4.98 17.14
C PRO A 30 -4.84 -3.89 18.17
N ASP A 31 -5.43 -4.28 19.30
CA ASP A 31 -5.71 -3.38 20.43
C ASP A 31 -4.43 -2.71 20.98
N SER A 32 -3.29 -3.37 20.82
CA SER A 32 -1.97 -2.84 21.16
C SER A 32 -0.94 -3.19 20.09
N PHE A 33 -0.17 -2.20 19.64
CA PHE A 33 0.97 -2.35 18.74
C PHE A 33 2.01 -1.28 19.07
N SER A 34 3.25 -1.49 18.62
CA SER A 34 4.30 -0.50 18.73
C SER A 34 4.45 0.30 17.43
N THR A 35 4.80 1.57 17.57
CA THR A 35 5.18 2.44 16.46
C THR A 35 6.56 3.01 16.74
N GLU A 36 7.39 3.07 15.71
CA GLU A 36 8.69 3.71 15.76
C GLU A 36 8.57 5.16 16.23
N GLU A 37 9.50 5.56 17.09
CA GLU A 37 9.52 6.92 17.63
C GLU A 37 10.21 7.89 16.66
N TYR A 38 9.64 9.09 16.50
CA TYR A 38 10.19 10.11 15.60
C TYR A 38 11.37 10.89 16.22
N LYS A 39 12.51 10.19 16.31
CA LYS A 39 13.76 10.68 16.90
C LYS A 39 14.53 11.62 15.98
N ASP A 40 15.53 12.30 16.53
CA ASP A 40 16.30 13.33 15.83
C ASP A 40 17.08 12.81 14.63
N ASP A 41 17.51 11.55 14.65
CA ASP A 41 18.13 10.90 13.48
C ASP A 41 17.17 10.81 12.29
N LEU A 42 15.90 10.50 12.53
CA LEU A 42 14.86 10.47 11.48
C LEU A 42 14.50 11.87 11.00
N LYS A 43 14.44 12.87 11.91
CA LYS A 43 14.26 14.29 11.55
C LYS A 43 15.40 14.79 10.66
N ASN A 44 16.64 14.50 11.04
CA ASN A 44 17.83 14.88 10.28
C ASN A 44 17.86 14.19 8.92
N TRP A 45 17.47 12.92 8.85
CA TRP A 45 17.32 12.20 7.59
C TRP A 45 16.27 12.85 6.68
N ARG A 46 15.08 13.21 7.20
CA ARG A 46 14.07 13.97 6.45
C ARG A 46 14.65 15.26 5.87
N LEU A 47 15.28 16.09 6.70
CA LEU A 47 15.86 17.35 6.26
C LEU A 47 16.96 17.15 5.20
N SER A 48 17.70 16.04 5.27
CA SER A 48 18.70 15.71 4.25
C SER A 48 18.10 15.39 2.89
N LEU A 49 16.87 14.82 2.84
CA LEU A 49 16.17 14.57 1.58
C LEU A 49 15.85 15.87 0.86
N TYR A 50 15.35 16.86 1.58
CA TYR A 50 14.99 18.15 1.00
C TYR A 50 16.19 18.88 0.40
N LYS A 51 17.32 18.86 1.10
CA LYS A 51 18.58 19.39 0.57
C LYS A 51 19.06 18.62 -0.65
N LYS A 52 19.00 17.28 -0.62
CA LYS A 52 19.49 16.43 -1.71
C LYS A 52 18.71 16.61 -3.01
N TYR A 53 17.40 16.78 -2.91
CA TYR A 53 16.50 16.87 -4.06
C TYR A 53 16.03 18.30 -4.36
N ASP A 54 16.61 19.31 -3.71
CA ASP A 54 16.26 20.73 -3.85
C ASP A 54 14.75 20.99 -3.69
N ILE A 55 14.16 20.37 -2.66
CA ILE A 55 12.72 20.44 -2.39
C ILE A 55 12.43 21.63 -1.49
N ASP A 56 11.53 22.49 -1.95
CA ASP A 56 10.96 23.58 -1.16
C ASP A 56 9.79 23.07 -0.30
N GLU A 57 10.03 22.86 1.00
CA GLU A 57 9.06 22.37 1.99
C GLU A 57 7.75 23.21 2.03
N THR A 58 7.82 24.47 1.61
CA THR A 58 6.67 25.37 1.62
C THR A 58 5.74 25.15 0.42
N LYS A 59 6.21 24.47 -0.63
CA LYS A 59 5.47 24.24 -1.88
C LYS A 59 4.92 22.83 -2.03
N ILE A 60 5.48 21.85 -1.32
CA ILE A 60 5.07 20.44 -1.38
C ILE A 60 4.11 20.05 -0.25
N ASN A 61 3.24 19.07 -0.49
CA ASN A 61 2.53 18.41 0.60
C ASN A 61 3.35 17.20 1.08
N GLU A 62 3.42 16.98 2.40
CA GLU A 62 4.19 15.89 3.02
C GLU A 62 3.32 15.15 4.03
N GLU A 63 3.46 13.82 4.07
CA GLU A 63 3.04 13.02 5.22
C GLU A 63 4.12 12.01 5.61
N ILE A 64 4.39 11.95 6.92
CA ILE A 64 5.44 11.12 7.51
C ILE A 64 4.79 9.87 8.10
N PHE A 65 5.33 8.72 7.76
CA PHE A 65 4.88 7.41 8.22
C PHE A 65 6.00 6.68 8.96
N LEU A 66 5.69 6.16 10.14
CA LEU A 66 6.63 5.49 11.04
C LEU A 66 6.30 4.01 11.13
N ARG A 67 7.34 3.19 11.15
CA ARG A 67 7.19 1.72 11.10
C ARG A 67 6.40 1.23 12.31
N THR A 68 5.56 0.23 12.11
CA THR A 68 4.85 -0.49 13.17
C THR A 68 5.27 -1.96 13.21
N ASP A 69 4.84 -2.67 14.26
CA ASP A 69 4.89 -4.13 14.35
C ASP A 69 3.58 -4.82 13.92
N ILE A 70 2.67 -4.08 13.27
CA ILE A 70 1.41 -4.63 12.75
C ILE A 70 1.70 -5.60 11.60
N ASN A 71 1.03 -6.74 11.62
CA ASN A 71 1.12 -7.74 10.56
C ASN A 71 0.21 -7.41 9.38
N LEU A 72 0.74 -7.54 8.17
CA LEU A 72 -0.05 -7.56 6.94
C LEU A 72 -0.36 -9.01 6.56
N TYR A 73 -1.62 -9.26 6.18
CA TYR A 73 -2.04 -10.56 5.66
C TYR A 73 -2.31 -10.44 4.16
N VAL A 74 -1.76 -11.37 3.39
CA VAL A 74 -2.02 -11.52 1.96
C VAL A 74 -2.44 -12.95 1.69
N ASN A 75 -3.63 -13.14 1.13
CA ASN A 75 -4.27 -14.44 0.94
C ASN A 75 -4.29 -15.27 2.23
N GLY A 76 -4.65 -14.61 3.34
CA GLY A 76 -4.72 -15.21 4.68
C GLY A 76 -3.38 -15.54 5.34
N LYS A 77 -2.24 -15.23 4.70
CA LYS A 77 -0.90 -15.50 5.24
C LYS A 77 -0.22 -14.21 5.67
N VAL A 78 0.42 -14.23 6.84
CA VAL A 78 1.29 -13.13 7.28
C VAL A 78 2.40 -12.94 6.27
N ARG A 79 2.59 -11.71 5.80
CA ARG A 79 3.71 -11.31 4.95
C ARG A 79 4.62 -10.36 5.70
N SER A 80 5.91 -10.43 5.39
CA SER A 80 6.95 -9.57 5.94
C SER A 80 6.91 -8.14 5.40
N HIS A 81 5.78 -7.70 4.85
CA HIS A 81 5.65 -6.35 4.33
C HIS A 81 5.52 -5.37 5.48
N GLU A 82 6.17 -4.22 5.34
CA GLU A 82 6.22 -3.22 6.40
C GLU A 82 4.93 -2.39 6.38
N VAL A 83 4.27 -2.33 7.54
CA VAL A 83 3.13 -1.46 7.80
C VAL A 83 3.63 -0.24 8.58
N TYR A 84 3.23 0.94 8.13
CA TYR A 84 3.60 2.19 8.77
C TYR A 84 2.36 2.96 9.19
N GLN A 85 2.43 3.69 10.31
CA GLN A 85 1.37 4.58 10.77
C GLN A 85 1.77 6.04 10.49
N SER A 86 0.82 6.86 10.05
CA SER A 86 1.05 8.30 9.91
C SER A 86 1.35 8.93 11.27
N LEU A 87 2.36 9.80 11.30
CA LEU A 87 2.73 10.56 12.48
C LEU A 87 1.63 11.54 12.88
N SER A 88 0.97 12.18 11.91
CA SER A 88 -0.06 13.20 12.14
C SER A 88 -1.49 12.64 12.19
N LYS A 89 -1.74 11.48 11.56
CA LYS A 89 -3.07 10.84 11.48
C LYS A 89 -3.02 9.40 11.96
N LYS A 90 -3.37 9.16 13.23
CA LYS A 90 -3.17 7.84 13.88
C LYS A 90 -4.00 6.70 13.28
N ASN A 91 -5.11 7.01 12.63
CA ASN A 91 -5.97 6.03 11.96
C ASN A 91 -5.63 5.87 10.47
N ARG A 92 -4.45 6.34 10.03
CA ARG A 92 -3.97 6.23 8.66
C ARG A 92 -2.69 5.42 8.58
N TYR A 93 -2.67 4.47 7.66
CA TYR A 93 -1.60 3.49 7.50
C TYR A 93 -1.08 3.47 6.07
N TYR A 94 0.22 3.22 5.93
CA TYR A 94 0.88 2.99 4.65
C TYR A 94 1.40 1.55 4.59
N ILE A 95 1.11 0.87 3.49
CA ILE A 95 1.58 -0.48 3.19
C ILE A 95 2.56 -0.40 2.02
N GLU A 96 3.81 -0.82 2.26
CA GLU A 96 4.85 -0.73 1.23
C GLU A 96 4.58 -1.63 0.02
N ALA A 97 4.15 -2.88 0.27
CA ALA A 97 4.01 -3.92 -0.75
C ALA A 97 3.22 -3.48 -1.98
N SER A 98 2.19 -2.68 -1.73
CA SER A 98 1.17 -2.26 -2.68
C SER A 98 1.10 -0.74 -2.79
N THR A 99 2.09 -0.01 -2.25
CA THR A 99 2.15 1.46 -2.24
C THR A 99 0.80 2.09 -1.86
N THR A 100 0.15 1.50 -0.85
CA THR A 100 -1.26 1.75 -0.51
C THR A 100 -1.36 2.56 0.76
N ILE A 101 -2.27 3.52 0.78
CA ILE A 101 -2.71 4.24 1.98
C ILE A 101 -4.10 3.74 2.37
N ILE A 102 -4.25 3.40 3.63
CA ILE A 102 -5.53 3.05 4.27
C ILE A 102 -5.84 4.14 5.27
N ASP A 103 -7.03 4.73 5.16
CA ASP A 103 -7.53 5.76 6.06
C ASP A 103 -8.83 5.27 6.71
N PHE A 104 -8.76 4.89 7.99
CA PHE A 104 -9.92 4.38 8.72
C PHE A 104 -10.92 5.48 9.10
N ASP A 105 -10.47 6.75 9.24
CA ASP A 105 -11.38 7.86 9.57
C ASP A 105 -12.35 8.12 8.41
N HIS A 106 -11.89 7.96 7.18
CA HIS A 106 -12.68 8.20 5.96
C HIS A 106 -13.14 6.90 5.28
N GLN A 107 -12.73 5.73 5.79
CA GLN A 107 -12.95 4.42 5.18
C GLN A 107 -12.49 4.37 3.71
N LEU A 108 -11.27 4.83 3.47
CA LEU A 108 -10.67 4.90 2.14
C LEU A 108 -9.44 4.00 2.03
N VAL A 109 -9.33 3.31 0.91
CA VAL A 109 -8.10 2.65 0.45
C VAL A 109 -7.74 3.26 -0.89
N GLY A 110 -6.51 3.78 -1.00
CA GLY A 110 -6.02 4.41 -2.22
C GLY A 110 -4.56 4.08 -2.48
N THR A 111 -4.16 4.05 -3.75
CA THR A 111 -2.77 3.83 -4.14
C THR A 111 -2.12 5.15 -4.52
N MET A 112 -0.84 5.29 -4.19
CA MET A 112 -0.04 6.40 -4.69
C MET A 112 0.22 6.17 -6.18
N GLY A 113 -0.63 6.71 -7.05
CA GLY A 113 -0.64 6.32 -8.47
C GLY A 113 -0.88 7.42 -9.50
N VAL A 114 -1.11 8.67 -9.10
CA VAL A 114 -1.26 9.79 -10.07
C VAL A 114 -0.68 11.09 -9.52
N SER A 115 -0.31 11.99 -10.41
CA SER A 115 0.10 13.38 -10.11
C SER A 115 1.44 13.55 -9.39
N GLY A 116 2.43 12.68 -9.65
CA GLY A 116 3.80 12.88 -9.16
C GLY A 116 3.99 12.63 -7.66
N ILE A 117 3.01 11.99 -7.00
CA ILE A 117 3.15 11.56 -5.60
C ILE A 117 4.26 10.51 -5.50
N SER A 118 5.18 10.70 -4.57
CA SER A 118 6.35 9.84 -4.38
C SER A 118 6.47 9.36 -2.95
N SER A 119 6.71 8.06 -2.75
CA SER A 119 7.11 7.51 -1.46
C SER A 119 8.62 7.35 -1.37
N ILE A 120 9.23 7.93 -0.35
CA ILE A 120 10.66 7.85 -0.09
C ILE A 120 10.89 7.16 1.25
N LYS A 121 11.60 6.02 1.22
CA LYS A 121 11.90 5.23 2.41
C LYS A 121 13.34 5.41 2.89
N SER A 122 13.55 5.44 4.21
CA SER A 122 14.92 5.43 4.77
C SER A 122 15.60 4.08 4.55
N LYS A 123 16.94 4.07 4.52
CA LYS A 123 17.71 2.82 4.41
C LYS A 123 17.43 1.86 5.57
N SER A 124 17.16 2.39 6.76
CA SER A 124 16.79 1.60 7.96
C SER A 124 15.34 1.14 7.93
N LYS A 125 14.52 1.60 6.98
CA LYS A 125 13.10 1.27 6.83
C LYS A 125 12.23 1.66 8.04
N ARG A 126 12.75 2.52 8.92
CA ARG A 126 12.07 3.02 10.13
C ARG A 126 11.03 4.10 9.82
N ILE A 127 11.18 4.78 8.67
CA ILE A 127 10.35 5.90 8.23
C ILE A 127 10.13 5.82 6.72
N VAL A 128 8.92 6.17 6.30
CA VAL A 128 8.54 6.47 4.92
C VAL A 128 7.97 7.88 4.89
N ILE A 129 8.33 8.65 3.86
CA ILE A 129 7.78 9.98 3.62
C ILE A 129 7.06 9.93 2.29
N ILE A 130 5.80 10.38 2.29
CA ILE A 130 5.02 10.56 1.08
C ILE A 130 5.02 12.04 0.74
N LEU A 131 5.44 12.37 -0.48
CA LEU A 131 5.53 13.72 -0.99
C LEU A 131 4.56 13.89 -2.17
N ALA A 132 3.76 14.95 -2.16
CA ALA A 132 3.07 15.43 -3.35
C ALA A 132 3.67 16.76 -3.81
N PRO A 133 3.73 16.99 -5.14
CA PRO A 133 4.44 18.14 -5.71
C PRO A 133 3.80 19.50 -5.39
N GLU A 134 2.56 19.52 -4.90
CA GLU A 134 1.84 20.76 -4.57
C GLU A 134 1.15 20.65 -3.20
N LYS A 135 1.13 21.77 -2.46
CA LYS A 135 0.27 21.93 -1.28
C LYS A 135 -1.19 21.70 -1.70
N ASN A 136 -1.94 20.96 -0.88
CA ASN A 136 -3.36 20.60 -1.06
C ASN A 136 -3.66 19.39 -1.95
N ILE A 137 -2.68 18.79 -2.62
CA ILE A 137 -2.91 17.48 -3.26
C ILE A 137 -3.17 16.42 -2.18
N SER A 138 -4.27 15.68 -2.32
CA SER A 138 -4.57 14.54 -1.47
C SER A 138 -3.51 13.44 -1.65
N LEU A 139 -2.90 13.01 -0.55
CA LEU A 139 -1.85 11.98 -0.57
C LEU A 139 -2.40 10.56 -0.70
N ASN A 140 -3.72 10.38 -0.51
CA ASN A 140 -4.37 9.07 -0.64
C ASN A 140 -4.38 8.57 -2.10
N GLY A 141 -3.93 9.40 -3.07
CA GLY A 141 -3.91 9.08 -4.48
C GLY A 141 -5.32 8.77 -5.02
N VAL A 142 -5.39 8.13 -6.18
CA VAL A 142 -6.67 7.80 -6.82
C VAL A 142 -7.28 6.58 -6.13
N THR A 143 -8.55 6.71 -5.72
CA THR A 143 -9.40 5.55 -5.40
C THR A 143 -9.34 4.60 -6.59
N LEU A 144 -9.10 3.31 -6.33
CA LEU A 144 -8.73 2.29 -7.31
C LEU A 144 -9.78 1.94 -8.41
N ASP A 145 -10.54 2.92 -8.90
CA ASP A 145 -11.48 2.78 -10.00
C ASP A 145 -11.40 4.02 -10.90
N PHE A 146 -10.55 4.02 -11.94
CA PHE A 146 -10.67 5.06 -12.98
C PHE A 146 -10.28 4.65 -14.42
N THR A 147 -10.01 3.38 -14.72
CA THR A 147 -9.62 3.02 -16.11
C THR A 147 -10.20 1.72 -16.67
N GLY A 148 -11.01 0.97 -15.91
CA GLY A 148 -11.54 -0.32 -16.35
C GLY A 148 -10.49 -1.42 -16.59
N LYS A 149 -9.22 -1.17 -16.23
CA LYS A 149 -8.12 -2.14 -16.33
C LYS A 149 -7.83 -2.89 -15.03
N THR A 150 -8.28 -2.39 -13.90
CA THR A 150 -8.12 -2.99 -12.58
C THR A 150 -9.50 -3.22 -11.98
N ASN A 151 -9.87 -4.49 -11.76
CA ASN A 151 -11.04 -4.81 -10.96
C ASN A 151 -10.62 -4.82 -9.49
N VAL A 152 -11.10 -3.82 -8.75
CA VAL A 152 -10.87 -3.70 -7.32
C VAL A 152 -12.21 -3.83 -6.62
N ASP A 153 -12.35 -4.90 -5.83
CA ASP A 153 -13.50 -5.01 -4.94
C ASP A 153 -13.43 -3.86 -3.93
N LEU A 154 -14.57 -3.23 -3.66
CA LEU A 154 -14.64 -2.17 -2.66
C LEU A 154 -14.09 -2.67 -1.32
N PRO A 155 -13.25 -1.88 -0.64
CA PRO A 155 -12.70 -2.26 0.64
C PRO A 155 -13.82 -2.40 1.68
N ILE A 156 -13.77 -3.48 2.46
CA ILE A 156 -14.71 -3.74 3.55
C ILE A 156 -14.02 -3.31 4.84
N PHE A 157 -14.50 -2.20 5.40
CA PHE A 157 -14.03 -1.68 6.68
C PHE A 157 -14.87 -2.22 7.84
N ASN A 158 -14.18 -2.62 8.90
CA ASN A 158 -14.71 -2.73 10.24
C ASN A 158 -13.98 -1.72 11.14
N LYS A 159 -14.37 -1.65 12.42
CA LYS A 159 -13.78 -0.71 13.39
C LYS A 159 -12.24 -0.73 13.44
N TYR A 160 -11.64 -1.91 13.29
CA TYR A 160 -10.19 -2.12 13.40
C TYR A 160 -9.63 -3.04 12.32
N SER A 161 -10.36 -3.26 11.23
CA SER A 161 -9.83 -4.05 10.13
C SER A 161 -10.33 -3.58 8.78
N VAL A 162 -9.52 -3.81 7.76
CA VAL A 162 -9.92 -3.63 6.37
C VAL A 162 -9.53 -4.85 5.56
N LYS A 163 -10.42 -5.24 4.64
CA LYS A 163 -10.17 -6.28 3.65
C LYS A 163 -10.44 -5.72 2.26
N PHE A 164 -9.56 -5.97 1.31
CA PHE A 164 -9.74 -5.57 -0.07
C PHE A 164 -9.02 -6.54 -0.99
N LYS A 165 -9.50 -6.67 -2.23
CA LYS A 165 -8.89 -7.54 -3.23
C LYS A 165 -8.31 -6.72 -4.36
N TRP A 166 -7.15 -7.16 -4.81
CA TRP A 166 -6.48 -6.57 -5.95
C TRP A 166 -6.39 -7.58 -7.09
N THR A 167 -6.83 -7.17 -8.28
CA THR A 167 -6.70 -7.93 -9.52
C THR A 167 -5.91 -7.06 -10.49
N ILE A 168 -4.66 -7.41 -10.74
CA ILE A 168 -3.90 -6.85 -11.85
C ILE A 168 -4.34 -7.65 -13.08
N ASN A 169 -5.05 -7.01 -14.01
CA ASN A 169 -5.24 -7.60 -15.32
C ASN A 169 -3.97 -7.31 -16.11
N ASP A 170 -3.21 -8.37 -16.43
CA ASP A 170 -2.14 -8.30 -17.43
C ASP A 170 -2.70 -7.94 -18.81
#